data_AF-A0A2W6CE57-F1
#
_entry.id   AF-A0A2W6CE57-F1
#
_cell.length_a   1.000
_cell.length_b   1.000
_cell.length_c   1.000
_cell.angle_alpha   90.00
_cell.angle_beta   90.00
_cell.angle_gamma   90.00
#
_symmetry.space_group_name_H-M   'P 1'
#
loop_
_entity.id
_entity.type
_entity.pdbx_description
1 polymer ?
#
loop_
_entity_poly.entity_id
_entity_poly.type
_entity_poly.pdbx_seq_one_letter_code
_entity_poly.pdbx_strand_id
1 'polypeptide(L)'
;MTRSVRSGSTHLIRRRLIVGQYTTSQEAMAQGAVKVDDAATQIQGHISSLRGEVDTMMGGWRGEAAASFVQVHDAFEQQATKINAALRRMHDALRGTHQTYGTQEANQTQTLSGLAGQING
;
A
#
# COMPACT_ATOMS: atom_id res chain seq x y z
N MET A 1 -44.86 21.13 -36.89
CA MET A 1 -45.52 20.26 -35.88
C MET A 1 -44.64 19.03 -35.70
N THR A 2 -44.23 18.51 -34.54
CA THR A 2 -44.21 18.88 -33.12
C THR A 2 -43.45 17.72 -32.42
N ARG A 3 -42.43 18.00 -31.59
CA ARG A 3 -41.86 17.14 -30.50
C ARG A 3 -41.31 15.73 -30.89
N SER A 4 -40.48 15.00 -30.12
CA SER A 4 -39.62 15.19 -28.95
C SER A 4 -39.19 13.78 -28.49
N VAL A 5 -38.11 13.72 -27.73
CA VAL A 5 -37.68 12.65 -26.80
C VAL A 5 -37.02 11.42 -27.41
N ARG A 6 -35.69 11.32 -27.21
CA ARG A 6 -35.09 10.23 -26.39
C ARG A 6 -33.63 10.52 -26.03
N SER A 7 -33.40 11.55 -25.19
CA SER A 7 -32.13 11.75 -24.48
C SER A 7 -32.30 11.26 -23.05
N GLY A 8 -31.90 10.02 -22.78
CA GLY A 8 -32.01 9.41 -21.44
C GLY A 8 -30.99 8.31 -21.17
N SER A 9 -30.35 7.74 -22.20
CA SER A 9 -29.50 6.55 -22.04
C SER A 9 -28.00 6.82 -21.87
N THR A 10 -27.52 8.04 -22.12
CA THR A 10 -26.08 8.34 -22.12
C THR A 10 -25.47 8.54 -20.72
N HIS A 11 -26.28 8.85 -19.69
CA HIS A 11 -25.80 9.13 -18.33
C HIS A 11 -25.67 7.88 -17.45
N LEU A 12 -26.49 6.84 -17.65
CA LEU A 12 -26.50 5.64 -16.80
C LEU A 12 -25.31 4.70 -17.06
N ILE A 13 -24.83 4.65 -18.31
CA ILE A 13 -23.69 3.81 -18.72
C ILE A 13 -22.38 4.34 -18.12
N ARG A 14 -22.18 5.67 -18.13
CA ARG A 14 -20.96 6.29 -17.56
C ARG A 14 -20.86 6.11 -16.04
N ARG A 15 -21.99 6.16 -15.33
CA ARG A 15 -22.02 6.06 -13.87
C ARG A 15 -21.67 4.66 -13.36
N ARG A 16 -22.05 3.59 -14.09
CA ARG A 16 -21.75 2.20 -13.71
C ARG A 16 -20.28 1.83 -13.89
N LEU A 17 -19.61 2.41 -14.89
CA LEU A 17 -18.17 2.23 -15.14
C LEU A 17 -17.30 2.82 -14.02
N ILE A 18 -17.66 4.00 -13.53
CA ILE A 18 -16.90 4.72 -12.51
C ILE A 18 -16.93 3.98 -11.15
N VAL A 19 -18.10 3.51 -10.70
CA VAL A 19 -18.22 2.75 -9.44
C VAL A 19 -17.44 1.43 -9.50
N GLY A 20 -17.55 0.68 -10.60
CA GLY A 20 -16.79 -0.57 -10.77
C GLY A 20 -15.28 -0.34 -10.78
N GLN A 21 -14.80 0.74 -11.39
CA GLN A 21 -13.38 1.07 -11.42
C GLN A 21 -12.82 1.43 -10.03
N TYR A 22 -13.62 2.09 -9.17
CA TYR A 22 -13.21 2.43 -7.81
C TYR A 22 -13.12 1.19 -6.90
N THR A 23 -14.14 0.33 -6.92
CA THR A 23 -14.16 -0.93 -6.16
C THR A 23 -12.95 -1.80 -6.51
N THR A 24 -12.69 -2.01 -7.81
CA THR A 24 -11.51 -2.76 -8.28
C THR A 24 -10.19 -2.12 -7.85
N SER A 25 -10.11 -0.79 -7.80
CA SER A 25 -8.90 -0.09 -7.36
C SER A 25 -8.66 -0.31 -5.85
N GLN A 26 -9.71 -0.30 -5.02
CA GLN A 26 -9.59 -0.56 -3.58
C GLN A 26 -9.11 -1.98 -3.29
N GLU A 27 -9.67 -2.97 -3.98
CA GLU A 27 -9.30 -4.37 -3.83
C GLU A 27 -7.84 -4.61 -4.25
N ALA A 28 -7.40 -3.99 -5.34
CA ALA A 28 -6.00 -4.03 -5.77
C ALA A 28 -5.06 -3.39 -4.73
N MET A 29 -5.45 -2.28 -4.11
CA MET A 29 -4.66 -1.63 -3.06
C MET A 29 -4.59 -2.47 -1.78
N ALA A 30 -5.69 -3.09 -1.37
CA ALA A 30 -5.72 -4.00 -0.22
C ALA A 30 -4.82 -5.23 -0.46
N GLN A 31 -4.89 -5.83 -1.64
CA GLN A 31 -3.99 -6.93 -2.04
C GLN A 31 -2.52 -6.47 -2.11
N GLY A 32 -2.27 -5.24 -2.57
CA GLY A 32 -0.95 -4.63 -2.56
C GLY A 32 -0.38 -4.49 -1.15
N ALA A 33 -1.20 -4.05 -0.19
CA ALA A 33 -0.80 -3.94 1.22
C ALA A 33 -0.37 -5.29 1.80
N VAL A 34 -1.17 -6.34 1.59
CA VAL A 34 -0.84 -7.71 2.03
C VAL A 34 0.49 -8.17 1.44
N LYS A 35 0.70 -7.98 0.14
CA LYS A 35 1.97 -8.37 -0.51
C LYS A 35 3.17 -7.60 0.04
N VAL A 36 3.00 -6.32 0.38
CA VAL A 36 4.08 -5.53 1.00
C VAL A 36 4.39 -6.02 2.41
N ASP A 37 3.39 -6.41 3.19
CA ASP A 37 3.61 -7.00 4.52
C ASP A 37 4.31 -8.36 4.45
N ASP A 38 3.90 -9.21 3.50
CA ASP A 38 4.55 -10.50 3.27
C ASP A 38 6.01 -10.31 2.86
N ALA A 39 6.29 -9.37 1.94
CA ALA A 39 7.65 -9.05 1.52
C ALA A 39 8.46 -8.46 2.68
N ALA A 40 7.86 -7.61 3.50
CA ALA A 40 8.52 -7.02 4.66
C ALA A 40 8.92 -8.09 5.69
N THR A 41 8.05 -9.08 5.92
CA THR A 41 8.32 -10.21 6.81
C THR A 41 9.48 -11.07 6.28
N GLN A 42 9.48 -11.39 4.98
CA GLN A 42 10.55 -12.15 4.35
C GLN A 42 11.90 -11.43 4.43
N ILE A 43 11.92 -10.13 4.12
CA ILE A 43 13.13 -9.30 4.19
C ILE A 43 13.68 -9.24 5.62
N GLN A 44 12.82 -9.09 6.62
CA GLN A 44 13.24 -9.13 8.04
C GLN A 44 13.86 -10.49 8.41
N GLY A 45 13.30 -11.58 7.89
CA GLY A 45 13.89 -12.92 8.02
C GLY A 45 15.29 -12.99 7.44
N HIS A 46 15.48 -12.53 6.19
CA HIS A 46 16.79 -12.51 5.54
C HIS A 46 17.83 -11.65 6.27
N ILE A 47 17.43 -10.47 6.76
CA ILE A 47 18.29 -9.60 7.59
C ILE A 47 18.72 -10.34 8.86
N SER A 48 17.79 -11.04 9.52
CA SER A 48 18.08 -11.77 10.75
C SER A 48 19.04 -12.94 10.52
N SER A 49 18.85 -13.69 9.44
CA SER A 49 19.78 -14.77 9.06
C SER A 49 21.17 -14.24 8.77
N LEU A 50 21.28 -13.19 7.94
CA LEU A 50 22.57 -12.62 7.57
C LEU A 50 23.30 -12.03 8.79
N ARG A 51 22.57 -11.43 9.74
CA ARG A 51 23.15 -10.98 11.01
C ARG A 51 23.78 -12.15 11.79
N GLY A 52 23.09 -13.28 11.89
CA GLY A 52 23.62 -14.48 12.57
C GLY A 52 24.87 -15.05 11.90
N GLU A 53 24.93 -15.03 10.57
CA GLU A 53 26.12 -15.42 9.80
C GLU A 53 27.30 -14.48 10.08
N VAL A 54 27.05 -13.16 10.10
CA VAL A 54 28.07 -12.15 10.40
C VAL A 54 28.60 -12.30 11.83
N ASP A 55 27.74 -12.51 12.82
CA ASP A 55 28.14 -12.71 14.22
C ASP A 55 29.00 -13.96 14.40
N THR A 56 28.65 -15.05 13.69
CA THR A 56 29.43 -16.30 13.70
C THR A 56 30.83 -16.08 13.14
N MET A 57 30.94 -15.35 12.03
CA MET A 57 32.21 -15.05 11.38
C MET A 57 33.09 -14.12 12.24
N MET A 58 32.49 -13.11 12.88
CA MET A 58 33.16 -12.22 13.83
C MET A 58 33.78 -12.97 15.02
N GLY A 59 33.14 -14.04 15.49
CA GLY A 59 33.68 -14.91 16.54
C GLY A 59 35.01 -15.58 16.16
N GLY A 60 35.15 -15.96 14.88
CA GLY A 60 36.35 -16.64 14.36
C GLY A 60 37.48 -15.72 13.92
N TRP A 61 37.20 -14.45 13.59
CA TRP A 61 38.13 -13.52 12.96
C TRP A 61 38.76 -12.49 13.93
N ARG A 62 38.79 -12.79 15.24
CA ARG A 62 39.42 -11.92 16.26
C ARG A 62 40.95 -11.83 16.05
N GLY A 63 41.39 -10.86 15.24
CA GLY A 63 42.80 -10.50 14.97
C GLY A 63 43.00 -9.99 13.55
N GLU A 64 43.76 -8.89 13.37
CA GLU A 64 44.10 -8.13 12.12
C GLU A 64 42.98 -7.80 11.10
N ALA A 65 42.08 -8.73 10.73
CA ALA A 65 40.96 -8.52 9.82
C ALA A 65 39.71 -7.89 10.47
N ALA A 66 39.75 -7.64 11.78
CA ALA A 66 38.60 -7.17 12.56
C ALA A 66 38.08 -5.79 12.11
N ALA A 67 38.96 -4.87 11.67
CA ALA A 67 38.55 -3.51 11.31
C ALA A 67 37.66 -3.46 10.06
N SER A 68 38.04 -4.20 9.01
CA SER A 68 37.27 -4.31 7.76
C SER A 68 35.91 -4.97 8.01
N PHE A 69 35.87 -5.96 8.91
CA PHE A 69 34.65 -6.66 9.29
C PHE A 69 33.67 -5.77 10.04
N VAL A 70 34.16 -4.97 10.98
CA VAL A 70 33.34 -4.01 11.72
C VAL A 70 32.69 -2.98 10.78
N GLN A 71 33.43 -2.50 9.77
CA GLN A 71 32.88 -1.57 8.78
C GLN A 71 31.76 -2.19 7.94
N VAL A 72 31.94 -3.45 7.50
CA VAL A 72 30.91 -4.18 6.74
C VAL A 72 29.67 -4.45 7.60
N HIS A 73 29.87 -4.86 8.86
CA HIS A 73 28.78 -5.06 9.81
C HIS A 73 27.99 -3.77 10.04
N ASP A 74 28.67 -2.65 10.30
CA ASP A 74 27.99 -1.36 10.51
C ASP A 74 27.23 -0.90 9.26
N ALA A 75 27.83 -1.04 8.07
CA ALA A 75 27.13 -0.75 6.81
C ALA A 75 25.89 -1.64 6.61
N PHE A 76 25.98 -2.92 6.97
CA PHE A 76 24.86 -3.84 6.91
C PHE A 76 23.72 -3.42 7.85
N GLU A 77 24.02 -3.10 9.12
CA GLU A 77 23.03 -2.65 10.11
C GLU A 77 22.33 -1.35 9.68
N GLN A 78 23.10 -0.40 9.14
CA GLN A 78 22.54 0.84 8.57
C GLN A 78 21.59 0.54 7.41
N GLN A 79 21.97 -0.37 6.51
CA GLN A 79 21.14 -0.73 5.36
C GLN A 79 19.87 -1.48 5.76
N ALA A 80 19.98 -2.42 6.71
CA ALA A 80 18.84 -3.13 7.30
C ALA A 80 17.83 -2.16 7.91
N THR A 81 18.32 -1.16 8.65
CA THR A 81 17.48 -0.11 9.24
C THR A 81 16.74 0.71 8.17
N LYS A 82 17.44 1.11 7.10
CA LYS A 82 16.83 1.85 5.98
C LYS A 82 15.75 1.04 5.28
N ILE A 83 16.00 -0.24 5.04
CA ILE A 83 15.04 -1.15 4.39
C ILE A 83 13.79 -1.29 5.26
N ASN A 84 13.94 -1.57 6.55
CA ASN A 84 12.81 -1.68 7.48
C ASN A 84 11.99 -0.38 7.55
N ALA A 85 12.66 0.78 7.55
CA ALA A 85 11.97 2.07 7.53
C ALA A 85 11.20 2.31 6.23
N ALA A 86 11.77 1.95 5.08
CA ALA A 86 11.10 2.07 3.79
C ALA A 86 9.87 1.17 3.69
N LEU A 87 9.98 -0.09 4.14
CA LEU A 87 8.87 -1.04 4.16
C LEU A 87 7.70 -0.55 5.03
N ARG A 88 7.98 -0.03 6.22
CA ARG A 88 6.94 0.57 7.08
C ARG A 88 6.24 1.74 6.40
N ARG A 89 7.00 2.65 5.77
CA ARG A 89 6.42 3.78 5.03
C ARG A 89 5.54 3.32 3.87
N MET A 90 5.95 2.28 3.15
CA MET A 90 5.13 1.70 2.07
C MET A 90 3.83 1.11 2.60
N HIS A 91 3.90 0.33 3.69
CA HIS A 91 2.72 -0.21 4.35
C HIS A 91 1.76 0.90 4.82
N ASP A 92 2.29 1.93 5.49
CA ASP A 92 1.47 3.06 5.97
C ASP A 92 0.84 3.85 4.82
N ALA A 93 1.58 4.05 3.72
CA ALA A 93 1.05 4.70 2.52
C ALA A 93 -0.09 3.88 1.88
N LEU A 94 0.04 2.56 1.81
CA LEU A 94 -1.00 1.68 1.27
C LEU A 94 -2.26 1.67 2.15
N ARG A 95 -2.09 1.63 3.48
CA ARG A 95 -3.20 1.73 4.44
C ARG A 95 -3.88 3.11 4.40
N GLY A 96 -3.11 4.18 4.39
CA GLY A 96 -3.62 5.55 4.31
C GLY A 96 -4.41 5.78 3.02
N THR A 97 -3.94 5.18 1.92
CA THR A 97 -4.65 5.22 0.64
C THR A 97 -5.98 4.46 0.72
N HIS A 98 -5.99 3.25 1.31
CA HIS A 98 -7.22 2.50 1.53
C HIS A 98 -8.24 3.28 2.39
N GLN A 99 -7.79 3.92 3.47
CA GLN A 99 -8.66 4.71 4.34
C GLN A 99 -9.23 5.96 3.63
N THR A 100 -8.39 6.66 2.88
CA THR A 100 -8.80 7.83 2.08
C THR A 100 -9.88 7.46 1.07
N TYR A 101 -9.74 6.33 0.38
CA TYR A 101 -10.75 5.86 -0.57
C TYR A 101 -12.08 5.49 0.11
N GLY A 102 -12.06 4.80 1.25
CA GLY A 102 -13.29 4.48 1.99
C GLY A 102 -14.05 5.71 2.48
N THR A 103 -13.34 6.75 2.92
CA THR A 103 -13.96 8.02 3.31
C THR A 103 -14.59 8.75 2.11
N GLN A 104 -13.94 8.76 0.96
CA GLN A 104 -14.48 9.37 -0.27
C GLN A 104 -15.77 8.66 -0.72
N GLU A 105 -15.82 7.33 -0.67
CA GLU A 105 -17.00 6.54 -1.02
C GLU A 105 -18.19 6.85 -0.08
N ALA A 106 -17.94 6.87 1.24
CA ALA A 106 -18.97 7.18 2.22
C ALA A 106 -19.56 8.59 1.98
N ASN A 107 -18.71 9.59 1.77
CA ASN A 107 -19.12 10.97 1.49
C ASN A 107 -19.93 11.08 0.20
N GLN A 108 -19.51 10.37 -0.87
CA GLN A 108 -20.22 10.40 -2.14
C GLN A 108 -21.57 9.69 -2.06
N THR A 109 -21.66 8.56 -1.35
CA THR A 109 -22.91 7.85 -1.10
C THR A 109 -23.89 8.71 -0.31
N GLN A 110 -23.43 9.38 0.75
CA GLN A 110 -24.25 10.30 1.54
C GLN A 110 -24.76 11.48 0.71
N THR A 111 -23.90 12.07 -0.11
CA THR A 111 -24.28 13.17 -1.02
C THR A 111 -25.36 12.72 -2.02
N LEU A 112 -25.19 11.52 -2.60
CA LEU A 112 -26.14 10.97 -3.55
C LEU A 112 -27.48 10.61 -2.92
N SER A 113 -27.48 10.05 -1.72
CA SER A 113 -28.71 9.76 -0.96
C SER A 113 -29.44 11.02 -0.56
N GLY A 114 -28.71 12.08 -0.17
CA GLY A 114 -29.29 13.40 0.11
C GLY A 114 -29.93 14.02 -1.12
N LEU A 115 -29.23 14.00 -2.26
CA LEU A 115 -29.77 14.46 -3.54
C LEU A 115 -31.01 13.66 -3.93
N ALA A 116 -30.96 12.32 -3.88
CA ALA A 116 -32.10 11.46 -4.22
C ALA A 116 -33.34 11.73 -3.34
N GLY A 117 -33.16 12.06 -2.07
CA GLY A 117 -34.26 12.48 -1.19
C GLY A 117 -34.90 13.80 -1.61
N GLN A 118 -34.13 14.73 -2.18
CA GLN A 118 -34.63 16.02 -2.66
C GLN A 118 -35.32 15.96 -4.02
N ILE A 119 -35.06 14.94 -4.84
CA ILE A 119 -35.71 14.77 -6.16
C ILE A 119 -36.99 13.94 -6.07
N ASN A 120 -37.17 13.18 -4.99
CA ASN A 120 -38.35 12.32 -4.76
C ASN A 120 -39.30 12.87 -3.69
N GLY A 121 -38.97 14.01 -3.07
CA GLY A 121 -39.86 14.80 -2.20
C GLY A 121 -40.29 16.08 -2.90
#